data_AF-A0A957DAC7-F1
#
_entry.id   AF-A0A957DAC7-F1
#
_cell.length_a   1.000
_cell.length_b   1.000
_cell.length_c   1.000
_cell.angle_alpha   90.00
_cell.angle_beta   90.00
_cell.angle_gamma   90.00
#
_symmetry.space_group_name_H-M   'P 1'
#
loop_
_entity.id
_entity.type
_entity.pdbx_description
1 polymer ?
#
loop_
_entity_poly.entity_id
_entity_poly.type
_entity_poly.pdbx_seq_one_letter_code
_entity_poly.pdbx_strand_id
1 'polypeptide(L)'
;MRTPAGKECRFYYQNFHRGRSDQECRLVQSNPRSPDWQPRDCQSCPVPDILMANNSPHLVLEGTVKKGMLGLNRRVEVTAFCSKHLIDVPSPQVGCPECARERPGLNALFGDQ
;
A
#
# COMPACT_ATOMS: atom_id res chain seq x y z
N MET A 1 10.16 6.20 5.00
CA MET A 1 10.99 6.97 4.06
C MET A 1 10.05 7.77 3.17
N ARG A 2 10.47 8.97 2.80
CA ARG A 2 9.68 9.87 1.96
C ARG A 2 9.87 9.51 0.48
N THR A 3 8.78 9.22 -0.22
CA THR A 3 8.75 8.91 -1.66
C THR A 3 9.11 10.13 -2.51
N PRO A 4 9.39 9.96 -3.82
CA PRO A 4 9.59 11.07 -4.75
C PRO A 4 8.36 12.00 -4.87
N ALA A 5 7.16 11.51 -4.53
CA ALA A 5 5.94 12.30 -4.45
C ALA A 5 5.74 12.99 -3.09
N GLY A 6 6.72 12.90 -2.18
CA GLY A 6 6.70 13.60 -0.90
C GLY A 6 5.85 12.94 0.20
N LYS A 7 5.30 11.75 -0.02
CA LYS A 7 4.53 11.00 1.00
C LYS A 7 5.38 9.92 1.67
N GLU A 8 5.11 9.59 2.93
CA GLU A 8 5.73 8.45 3.62
C GLU A 8 5.21 7.12 3.07
N CYS A 9 6.12 6.19 2.77
CA CYS A 9 5.76 4.84 2.35
C CYS A 9 6.78 3.82 2.85
N ARG A 10 6.31 2.76 3.51
CA ARG A 10 7.20 1.70 4.05
C ARG A 10 7.83 0.81 2.98
N PHE A 11 7.25 0.79 1.77
CA PHE A 11 7.75 -0.01 0.65
C PHE A 11 8.76 0.73 -0.22
N TYR A 12 8.93 2.04 0.01
CA TYR A 12 9.88 2.84 -0.71
C TYR A 12 11.24 2.83 -0.01
N TYR A 13 12.30 2.64 -0.78
CA TYR A 13 13.67 2.79 -0.33
C TYR A 13 14.47 3.61 -1.32
N GLN A 14 15.40 4.41 -0.80
CA GLN A 14 16.36 5.17 -1.59
C GLN A 14 17.73 5.18 -0.92
N ASN A 15 18.78 5.17 -1.74
CA ASN A 15 20.16 5.35 -1.31
C ASN A 15 20.90 6.27 -2.28
N PHE A 16 21.19 7.48 -1.79
CA PHE A 16 21.96 8.50 -2.52
C PHE A 16 23.39 8.67 -1.98
N HIS A 17 23.86 7.75 -1.12
CA HIS A 17 25.16 7.88 -0.49
C HIS A 17 26.29 7.72 -1.51
N ARG A 18 27.24 8.66 -1.52
CA ARG A 18 28.48 8.65 -2.35
C ARG A 18 28.22 8.49 -3.85
N GLY A 19 27.24 9.22 -4.39
CA GLY A 19 26.94 9.22 -5.82
C GLY A 19 26.10 8.04 -6.31
N ARG A 20 25.59 7.21 -5.39
CA ARG A 20 24.52 6.25 -5.73
C ARG A 20 23.23 6.98 -6.06
N SER A 21 22.37 6.32 -6.84
CA SER A 21 21.03 6.82 -7.17
C SER A 21 20.01 5.70 -7.08
N ASP A 22 20.19 4.80 -6.12
CA ASP A 22 19.36 3.61 -5.99
C ASP A 22 18.00 4.03 -5.44
N GLN A 23 16.93 3.69 -6.16
CA GLN A 23 15.56 3.90 -5.71
C GLN A 23 14.75 2.65 -6.06
N GLU A 24 13.94 2.19 -5.11
CA GLU A 24 13.13 0.99 -5.28
C GLU A 24 11.75 1.10 -4.64
N CYS A 25 10.79 0.42 -5.25
CA CYS A 25 9.50 0.11 -4.66
C CYS A 25 9.43 -1.39 -4.41
N ARG A 26 9.68 -1.79 -3.15
CA ARG A 26 9.70 -3.19 -2.73
C ARG A 26 8.37 -3.91 -2.93
N LEU A 27 7.26 -3.17 -2.89
CA LEU A 27 5.92 -3.70 -3.15
C LEU A 27 5.72 -4.13 -4.61
N VAL A 28 6.27 -3.37 -5.56
CA VAL A 28 6.17 -3.72 -6.98
C VAL A 28 7.21 -4.78 -7.33
N GLN A 29 8.42 -4.69 -6.77
CA GLN A 29 9.47 -5.69 -6.95
C GLN A 29 9.07 -7.08 -6.44
N SER A 30 8.23 -7.18 -5.41
CA SER A 30 7.69 -8.46 -4.94
C SER A 30 6.68 -9.10 -5.90
N ASN A 31 6.28 -8.41 -6.97
CA ASN A 31 5.41 -8.94 -8.01
C ASN A 31 6.17 -9.06 -9.35
N PRO A 32 6.74 -10.25 -9.67
CA PRO A 32 7.49 -10.48 -10.91
C PRO A 32 6.68 -10.29 -12.20
N ARG A 33 5.35 -10.28 -12.10
CA ARG A 33 4.44 -10.05 -13.24
C ARG A 33 4.21 -8.57 -13.52
N SER A 34 4.63 -7.69 -12.60
CA SER A 34 4.52 -6.24 -12.79
C SER A 34 5.63 -5.74 -13.72
N PRO A 35 5.34 -4.77 -14.61
CA PRO A 35 6.39 -3.94 -15.18
C PRO A 35 7.25 -3.28 -14.10
N ASP A 36 8.49 -2.97 -14.47
CA ASP A 36 9.41 -2.24 -13.61
C ASP A 36 8.81 -0.94 -13.11
N TRP A 37 9.03 -0.70 -11.82
CA TRP A 37 8.68 0.54 -11.15
C TRP A 37 9.63 1.68 -11.54
N GLN A 38 9.11 2.89 -11.57
CA GLN A 38 9.86 4.12 -11.81
C GLN A 38 9.48 5.18 -10.76
N PRO A 39 10.38 6.11 -10.41
CA PRO A 39 10.11 7.18 -9.43
C PRO A 39 8.81 7.96 -9.68
N ARG A 40 8.48 8.20 -10.97
CA ARG A 40 7.24 8.89 -11.37
C ARG A 40 5.96 8.13 -11.04
N ASP A 41 6.02 6.81 -10.88
CA ASP A 41 4.85 5.99 -10.53
C ASP A 41 4.35 6.32 -9.10
N CYS A 42 5.18 6.94 -8.26
CA CYS A 42 4.76 7.42 -6.93
C CYS A 42 3.77 8.59 -6.97
N GLN A 43 3.71 9.37 -8.06
CA GLN A 43 2.85 10.56 -8.14
C GLN A 43 1.37 10.22 -8.05
N SER A 44 0.97 9.07 -8.58
CA SER A 44 -0.41 8.57 -8.57
C SER A 44 -0.58 7.29 -7.74
N CYS A 45 0.40 6.96 -6.90
CA CYS A 45 0.39 5.72 -6.13
C CYS A 45 -0.57 5.82 -4.93
N PRO A 46 -1.54 4.91 -4.77
CA PRO A 46 -2.49 4.93 -3.66
C PRO A 46 -1.93 4.35 -2.36
N VAL A 47 -0.78 3.66 -2.42
CA VAL A 47 -0.20 2.92 -1.29
C VAL A 47 0.06 3.80 -0.06
N PRO A 48 0.65 5.00 -0.16
CA PRO A 48 0.85 5.85 1.02
C PRO A 48 -0.46 6.18 1.75
N ASP A 49 -1.53 6.45 1.00
CA ASP A 49 -2.83 6.82 1.57
C ASP A 49 -3.51 5.60 2.22
N ILE A 50 -3.37 4.41 1.63
CA ILE A 50 -3.81 3.15 2.23
C ILE A 50 -3.10 2.90 3.56
N LEU A 51 -1.78 3.04 3.59
CA LEU A 51 -0.98 2.78 4.80
C LEU A 51 -1.29 3.79 5.91
N MET A 52 -1.60 5.04 5.54
CA MET A 52 -2.01 6.07 6.49
C MET A 52 -3.40 5.80 7.08
N ALA A 53 -4.34 5.33 6.26
CA ALA A 53 -5.72 5.04 6.68
C ALA A 53 -5.85 3.71 7.44
N ASN A 54 -5.04 2.71 7.09
CA ASN A 54 -5.11 1.37 7.63
C ASN A 54 -3.73 0.80 7.96
N ASN A 55 -3.47 0.69 9.26
CA ASN A 55 -2.23 0.14 9.81
C ASN A 55 -2.40 -1.29 10.35
N SER A 56 -3.37 -2.05 9.83
CA SER A 56 -3.55 -3.45 10.23
C SER A 56 -2.31 -4.28 9.87
N PRO A 57 -1.72 -5.02 10.83
CA PRO A 57 -0.59 -5.90 10.54
C PRO A 57 -0.98 -7.08 9.64
N HIS A 58 -2.27 -7.40 9.55
CA HIS A 58 -2.78 -8.49 8.74
C HIS A 58 -3.10 -8.07 7.30
N LEU A 59 -3.06 -6.77 6.98
CA LEU A 59 -3.31 -6.27 5.63
C LEU A 59 -2.05 -6.46 4.77
N VAL A 60 -2.15 -7.40 3.83
CA VAL A 60 -1.14 -7.66 2.81
C VAL A 60 -1.56 -6.92 1.54
N LEU A 61 -0.61 -6.23 0.91
CA LEU A 61 -0.82 -5.52 -0.34
C LEU A 61 0.01 -6.19 -1.44
N GLU A 62 -0.54 -6.31 -2.64
CA GLU A 62 0.23 -6.58 -3.87
C GLU A 62 0.12 -5.34 -4.77
N GLY A 63 1.27 -4.83 -5.22
CA GLY A 63 1.34 -3.68 -6.13
C GLY A 63 1.64 -4.13 -7.56
N THR A 64 0.92 -3.57 -8.53
CA THR A 64 1.18 -3.80 -9.95
C THR A 64 1.20 -2.47 -10.69
N VAL A 65 2.24 -2.23 -11.48
CA VAL A 65 2.25 -1.10 -12.41
C VAL A 65 1.39 -1.44 -13.62
N LYS A 66 0.39 -0.61 -13.92
CA LYS A 66 -0.33 -0.65 -15.19
C LYS A 66 0.17 0.44 -16.11
N LYS A 67 0.47 0.06 -17.35
CA LYS A 67 0.72 0.99 -18.45
C LYS A 67 -0.62 1.27 -19.13
N GLY A 68 -0.96 2.53 -19.35
CA GLY A 68 -2.07 2.88 -20.23
C GLY A 68 -1.72 2.71 -21.71
N MET A 69 -2.58 3.22 -22.59
CA MET A 69 -2.35 3.18 -24.02
C MET A 69 -1.04 3.89 -24.39
N LEU A 70 -0.23 3.28 -25.26
CA LEU A 70 1.08 3.78 -25.70
C LEU A 70 2.06 4.12 -24.55
N GLY A 71 1.89 3.51 -23.37
CA GLY A 71 2.75 3.77 -22.21
C GLY A 71 2.44 5.06 -21.45
N LEU A 72 1.38 5.79 -21.84
CA LEU A 72 0.86 6.95 -21.12
C LEU A 72 0.08 6.49 -19.87
N ASN A 73 -0.17 7.41 -18.93
CA ASN A 73 -0.99 7.18 -17.74
C ASN A 73 -0.57 5.95 -16.91
N ARG A 74 0.73 5.80 -16.68
CA ARG A 74 1.24 4.79 -15.75
C ARG A 74 0.68 5.04 -14.35
N ARG A 75 0.20 3.98 -13.71
CA ARG A 75 -0.31 4.01 -12.34
C ARG A 75 -0.04 2.71 -11.61
N VAL A 76 0.05 2.79 -10.30
CA VAL A 76 0.13 1.62 -9.42
C VAL A 76 -1.28 1.20 -9.06
N GLU A 77 -1.66 -0.02 -9.44
CA GLU A 77 -2.83 -0.71 -8.92
C GLU A 77 -2.46 -1.54 -7.71
N VAL A 78 -3.37 -1.61 -6.75
CA VAL A 78 -3.16 -2.33 -5.49
C VAL A 78 -4.33 -3.27 -5.28
N THR A 79 -4.01 -4.54 -5.05
CA THR A 79 -4.94 -5.50 -4.44
C THR A 79 -4.55 -5.70 -2.99
N ALA A 80 -5.53 -6.05 -2.16
CA ALA A 80 -5.32 -6.22 -0.74
C ALA A 80 -6.00 -7.48 -0.22
N PHE A 81 -5.36 -8.12 0.74
CA PHE A 81 -5.76 -9.39 1.30
C PHE A 81 -5.56 -9.38 2.81
N CYS A 82 -6.53 -9.93 3.55
CA CYS A 82 -6.40 -10.13 4.99
C CYS A 82 -5.77 -11.50 5.26
N SER A 83 -4.52 -11.50 5.74
CA SER A 83 -3.83 -12.75 6.12
C SER A 83 -4.45 -13.49 7.32
N LYS A 84 -5.24 -12.80 8.16
CA LYS A 84 -5.92 -13.42 9.31
C LYS A 84 -7.17 -14.19 8.91
N HIS A 85 -8.01 -13.60 8.07
CA HIS A 85 -9.32 -14.16 7.68
C HIS A 85 -9.31 -14.79 6.30
N LEU A 86 -8.20 -14.68 5.58
CA LEU A 86 -7.98 -15.23 4.26
C LEU A 86 -8.98 -14.75 3.21
N ILE A 87 -9.33 -13.46 3.25
CA ILE A 87 -10.26 -12.83 2.33
C ILE A 87 -9.64 -11.62 1.63
N ASP A 88 -10.12 -11.34 0.42
CA ASP A 88 -9.83 -10.09 -0.27
C ASP A 88 -10.42 -8.90 0.49
N VAL A 89 -9.73 -7.76 0.41
CA VAL A 89 -10.14 -6.50 1.02
C VAL A 89 -10.35 -5.48 -0.10
N PRO A 90 -11.58 -5.32 -0.62
CA PRO A 90 -11.86 -4.42 -1.75
C PRO A 90 -11.59 -2.94 -1.44
N SER A 91 -11.71 -2.56 -0.17
CA SER A 91 -11.45 -1.21 0.33
C SER A 91 -10.31 -1.23 1.34
N PRO A 92 -9.04 -1.29 0.89
CA PRO A 92 -7.88 -1.43 1.78
C PRO A 92 -7.73 -0.28 2.78
N GLN A 93 -8.21 0.91 2.45
CA GLN A 93 -8.28 2.06 3.37
C GLN A 93 -9.24 1.85 4.55
N VAL A 94 -10.27 1.01 4.39
CA VAL A 94 -11.23 0.67 5.46
C VAL A 94 -10.74 -0.55 6.24
N GLY A 95 -10.19 -1.54 5.53
CA GLY A 95 -9.66 -2.76 6.11
C GLY A 95 -10.63 -3.95 6.09
N CYS A 96 -10.23 -5.02 6.77
CA CYS A 96 -10.95 -6.29 6.76
C CYS A 96 -12.26 -6.19 7.58
N PRO A 97 -13.43 -6.54 6.99
CA PRO A 97 -14.72 -6.48 7.68
C PRO A 97 -14.85 -7.50 8.83
N GLU A 98 -14.13 -8.63 8.76
CA GLU A 98 -14.10 -9.62 9.85
C GLU A 98 -13.25 -9.11 11.02
N CYS A 99 -12.06 -8.55 10.75
CA CYS A 99 -11.26 -7.89 11.80
C CYS A 99 -12.02 -6.75 12.49
N ALA A 100 -12.86 -6.03 11.74
CA ALA A 100 -13.68 -4.95 12.30
C ALA A 100 -14.75 -5.48 13.26
N ARG A 101 -15.40 -6.62 12.94
CA ARG A 101 -16.41 -7.26 13.79
C ARG A 101 -15.85 -7.83 15.10
N GLU A 102 -14.59 -8.24 15.10
CA GLU A 102 -13.90 -8.74 16.31
C GLU A 102 -13.53 -7.63 17.31
N ARG A 103 -13.57 -6.36 16.90
CA ARG A 103 -13.23 -5.25 17.79
C ARG A 103 -14.42 -4.90 18.67
N PRO A 104 -14.21 -4.72 19.98
CA PRO A 104 -15.27 -4.24 20.85
C PRO A 104 -15.73 -2.86 20.38
N GLY A 105 -17.05 -2.71 20.22
CA GLY A 105 -17.65 -1.41 19.90
C GLY A 105 -17.48 -0.43 21.05
N LEU A 106 -17.63 0.87 20.77
CA LEU A 106 -17.49 1.94 21.77
C LEU A 106 -18.33 1.70 23.02
N ASN A 107 -19.57 1.24 22.85
CA ASN A 107 -20.49 0.93 23.95
C ASN A 107 -19.98 -0.24 24.81
N ALA A 108 -19.30 -1.24 24.23
CA ALA A 108 -18.74 -2.35 24.99
C ALA A 108 -17.52 -1.93 25.82
N LEU A 109 -16.88 -0.80 25.48
CA LEU A 109 -15.73 -0.27 26.21
C LEU A 109 -16.11 0.76 27.28
N PHE A 110 -17.24 1.46 27.12
CA PHE A 110 -17.60 2.62 27.94
C PHE A 110 -19.08 2.68 28.38
N GLY A 111 -19.88 1.66 28.08
CA GLY A 111 -21.35 1.71 28.16
C GLY A 111 -22.00 1.44 29.53
N ASP A 112 -21.22 1.27 30.60
CA ASP A 112 -21.75 1.07 31.96
C ASP A 112 -21.35 2.24 32.89
N GLN A 113 -21.84 3.44 32.58
CA GLN A 113 -21.91 4.58 33.52
C GLN A 113 -23.32 5.14 33.60
#